data_AF-A0A3Q1HRW5-F1
#
_entry.id   AF-A0A3Q1HRW5-F1
#
_cell.length_a   1.000
_cell.length_b   1.000
_cell.length_c   1.000
_cell.angle_alpha   90.00
_cell.angle_beta   90.00
_cell.angle_gamma   90.00
#
_symmetry.space_group_name_H-M   'P 1'
#
loop_
_entity.id
_entity.type
_entity.pdbx_description
1 polymer ?
#
loop_
_entity_poly.entity_id
_entity_poly.type
_entity_poly.pdbx_seq_one_letter_code
_entity_poly.pdbx_strand_id
1 'polypeptide(L)'
;MKTLCFTLVLLLFTVYCSLELTQLGSCCFGFSTIKIPIKVIAKITKTHSSCPKKGYIVQTERGRKFCYREVFQWNLNPYSEASGQQG
;
A
#
# COMPACT_ATOMS: atom_id res chain seq x y z
N MET A 1 -7.35 37.90 -17.55
CA MET A 1 -7.89 36.65 -18.16
C MET A 1 -6.85 35.54 -18.35
N LYS A 2 -5.53 35.82 -18.43
CA LYS A 2 -4.51 34.79 -18.68
C LYS A 2 -4.06 34.04 -17.42
N THR A 3 -4.02 34.72 -16.27
CA THR A 3 -3.55 34.17 -14.98
C THR A 3 -4.49 33.11 -14.41
N LEU A 4 -5.81 33.25 -14.66
CA LEU A 4 -6.85 32.32 -14.20
C LEU A 4 -6.67 30.91 -14.79
N CYS A 5 -6.20 30.82 -16.04
CA CYS A 5 -5.95 29.55 -16.70
C CYS A 5 -4.76 28.82 -16.06
N PHE A 6 -3.66 29.52 -15.77
CA PHE A 6 -2.49 28.93 -15.11
C PHE A 6 -2.80 28.46 -13.69
N THR A 7 -3.57 29.25 -12.93
CA THR A 7 -3.99 28.85 -11.58
C THR A 7 -4.92 27.63 -11.62
N LEU A 8 -5.81 27.55 -12.60
CA LEU A 8 -6.73 26.40 -12.74
C LEU A 8 -5.99 25.11 -13.12
N VAL A 9 -5.04 25.20 -14.05
CA VAL A 9 -4.19 24.05 -14.44
C VAL A 9 -3.36 23.56 -13.26
N LEU A 10 -2.75 24.47 -12.48
CA LEU A 10 -1.98 24.11 -11.30
C LEU A 10 -2.85 23.44 -10.23
N LEU A 11 -4.05 23.97 -9.99
CA LEU A 11 -5.01 23.40 -9.03
C LEU A 11 -5.48 22.00 -9.45
N LEU A 12 -5.77 21.80 -10.74
CA LEU A 12 -6.14 20.49 -11.27
C LEU A 12 -5.00 19.47 -11.12
N PHE A 13 -3.76 19.90 -11.38
CA PHE A 13 -2.58 19.04 -11.25
C PHE A 13 -2.30 18.65 -9.79
N THR A 14 -2.43 19.59 -8.83
CA THR A 14 -2.24 19.29 -7.41
C THR A 14 -3.33 18.37 -6.87
N VAL A 15 -4.58 18.54 -7.30
CA VAL A 15 -5.69 17.64 -6.94
C VAL A 15 -5.48 16.25 -7.54
N TYR A 16 -5.04 16.15 -8.81
CA TYR A 16 -4.71 14.87 -9.45
C TYR A 16 -3.58 14.14 -8.71
N CYS A 17 -2.47 14.82 -8.41
CA CYS A 17 -1.37 14.22 -7.65
C CYS A 17 -1.81 13.77 -6.25
N SER A 18 -2.68 14.54 -5.59
CA SER A 18 -3.18 14.21 -4.25
C SER A 18 -4.15 13.02 -4.25
N LEU A 19 -4.96 12.90 -5.31
CA LEU A 19 -5.89 11.79 -5.50
C LEU A 19 -5.15 10.48 -5.78
N GLU A 20 -4.11 10.53 -6.62
CA GLU A 20 -3.22 9.38 -6.82
C GLU A 20 -2.46 9.02 -5.55
N LEU A 21 -1.93 9.98 -4.78
CA LEU A 21 -1.26 9.74 -3.50
C LEU A 21 -2.14 9.02 -2.46
N THR A 22 -3.45 9.24 -2.51
CA THR A 22 -4.42 8.56 -1.64
C THR A 22 -4.54 7.07 -1.97
N GLN A 23 -4.32 6.70 -3.25
CA GLN A 23 -4.25 5.30 -3.71
C GLN A 23 -2.81 4.75 -3.72
N LEU A 24 -1.80 5.62 -3.82
CA LEU A 24 -0.35 5.37 -3.68
C LEU A 24 0.10 5.18 -2.22
N GLY A 25 -0.81 5.37 -1.25
CA GLY A 25 -0.53 5.30 0.19
C GLY A 25 -0.17 3.92 0.75
N SER A 26 0.20 2.96 -0.10
CA SER A 26 0.50 1.58 0.30
C SER A 26 1.83 1.06 -0.27
N CYS A 27 2.85 1.93 -0.36
CA CYS A 27 4.22 1.50 -0.65
C CYS A 27 5.03 1.24 0.62
N CYS A 28 5.89 0.23 0.57
CA CYS A 28 6.86 -0.06 1.62
C CYS A 28 8.22 0.52 1.25
N PHE A 29 8.75 1.43 2.08
CA PHE A 29 10.08 2.01 1.88
C PHE A 29 11.17 1.28 2.68
N GLY A 30 10.78 0.62 3.78
CA GLY A 30 11.62 -0.21 4.63
C GLY A 30 10.90 -1.50 5.04
N PHE A 31 11.66 -2.48 5.51
CA PHE A 31 11.16 -3.80 5.88
C PHE A 31 11.50 -4.12 7.33
N SER A 32 10.53 -4.70 8.04
CA SER A 32 10.68 -5.15 9.40
C SER A 32 11.17 -6.61 9.43
N THR A 33 12.00 -6.95 10.41
CA THR A 33 12.35 -8.33 10.76
C THR A 33 11.57 -8.83 11.98
N ILE A 34 10.70 -7.97 12.54
CA ILE A 34 9.92 -8.29 13.73
C ILE A 34 8.95 -9.41 13.43
N LYS A 35 8.88 -10.30 14.40
CA LYS A 35 8.13 -11.53 14.42
C LYS A 35 6.75 -11.29 15.04
N ILE A 36 5.71 -11.15 14.20
CA ILE A 36 4.34 -10.85 14.67
C ILE A 36 3.53 -12.15 14.73
N PRO A 37 2.87 -12.45 15.86
CA PRO A 37 1.96 -13.60 15.96
C PRO A 37 0.80 -13.49 14.97
N ILE A 38 0.48 -14.57 14.25
CA ILE A 38 -0.61 -14.59 13.25
C ILE A 38 -1.96 -14.19 13.88
N LYS A 39 -2.20 -14.61 15.12
CA LYS A 39 -3.43 -14.32 15.89
C LYS A 39 -3.73 -12.83 16.12
N VAL A 40 -2.77 -11.93 15.87
CA VAL A 40 -2.97 -10.49 16.01
C VAL A 40 -2.96 -9.75 14.67
N ILE A 41 -2.92 -10.47 13.55
CA ILE A 41 -2.95 -9.89 12.21
C ILE A 41 -4.42 -9.71 11.79
N ALA A 42 -4.79 -8.46 11.52
CA ALA A 42 -6.11 -8.10 11.02
C ALA A 42 -6.18 -8.15 9.50
N LYS A 43 -5.11 -7.71 8.83
CA LYS A 43 -5.11 -7.61 7.37
C LYS A 43 -3.70 -7.71 6.81
N ILE A 44 -3.58 -8.36 5.67
CA ILE A 44 -2.37 -8.36 4.84
C ILE A 44 -2.73 -7.74 3.50
N THR A 45 -1.98 -6.73 3.07
CA THR A 45 -2.19 -6.03 1.80
C THR A 45 -0.91 -6.06 1.00
N LYS A 46 -0.96 -6.54 -0.25
CA LYS A 46 0.18 -6.46 -1.17
C LYS A 46 0.37 -5.02 -1.62
N THR A 47 1.62 -4.54 -1.65
CA THR A 47 1.95 -3.20 -2.16
C THR A 47 1.63 -3.12 -3.66
N HIS A 48 1.26 -1.93 -4.13
CA HIS A 48 0.93 -1.70 -5.53
C HIS A 48 2.09 -2.02 -6.51
N SER A 49 1.75 -2.34 -7.77
CA SER A 49 2.70 -2.61 -8.84
C SER A 49 3.53 -1.38 -9.26
N SER A 50 3.10 -0.17 -8.91
CA SER A 50 3.90 1.05 -9.09
C SER A 50 4.95 1.29 -8.00
N CYS A 51 4.88 0.59 -6.86
CA CYS A 51 5.83 0.82 -5.77
C CYS A 51 7.26 0.40 -6.16
N PRO A 52 8.29 1.22 -5.81
CA PRO A 52 9.68 0.92 -6.16
C PRO A 52 10.20 -0.34 -5.46
N LYS A 53 9.67 -0.65 -4.28
CA LYS A 53 9.94 -1.90 -3.55
C LYS A 53 8.64 -2.66 -3.40
N LYS A 54 8.63 -3.91 -3.84
CA LYS A 54 7.51 -4.84 -3.65
C LYS A 54 7.53 -5.39 -2.23
N GLY A 55 6.34 -5.55 -1.65
CA GLY A 55 6.18 -6.15 -0.34
C GLY A 55 4.73 -6.31 0.08
N TYR A 56 4.56 -6.55 1.38
CA TYR A 56 3.29 -6.78 2.04
C TYR A 56 3.20 -5.89 3.27
N ILE A 57 2.07 -5.20 3.40
CA ILE A 57 1.71 -4.41 4.58
C ILE A 57 0.83 -5.29 5.46
N VAL A 58 1.34 -5.61 6.63
CA VAL A 58 0.64 -6.37 7.67
C VAL A 58 0.11 -5.39 8.71
N GLN A 59 -1.21 -5.30 8.80
CA GLN A 59 -1.90 -4.53 9.81
C GLN A 59 -2.33 -5.46 10.94
N THR A 60 -1.99 -5.08 12.16
CA THR A 60 -2.42 -5.76 13.37
C THR A 60 -3.80 -5.29 13.82
N GLU A 61 -4.50 -6.08 14.63
CA GLU A 61 -5.78 -5.71 15.27
C GLU A 61 -5.68 -4.38 16.04
N ARG A 62 -4.49 -4.06 16.56
CA ARG A 62 -4.21 -2.80 17.26
C ARG A 62 -3.94 -1.62 16.30
N GLY A 63 -4.14 -1.80 15.00
CA GLY A 63 -3.95 -0.78 13.98
C GLY A 63 -2.50 -0.52 13.55
N ARG A 64 -1.51 -1.17 14.16
CA ARG A 64 -0.10 -1.01 13.75
C ARG A 64 0.16 -1.69 12.41
N LYS A 65 0.90 -1.02 11.53
CA LYS A 65 1.27 -1.51 10.19
C LYS A 65 2.76 -1.81 10.12
N PHE A 66 3.09 -2.92 9.47
CA PHE A 66 4.46 -3.38 9.28
C PHE A 66 4.67 -3.82 7.84
N CYS A 67 5.85 -3.56 7.30
CA CYS A 67 6.21 -3.93 5.94
C CYS A 67 7.12 -5.16 5.92
N TYR A 68 6.79 -6.14 5.08
CA TYR A 68 7.57 -7.35 4.87
C TYR A 68 7.84 -7.57 3.38
N ARG A 69 9.02 -8.10 3.06
CA ARG A 69 9.42 -8.37 1.67
C ARG A 69 8.60 -9.51 1.08
N GLU A 70 8.26 -10.47 1.92
CA GLU A 70 7.58 -11.71 1.58
C GLU A 70 6.44 -11.92 2.57
N VAL A 71 5.40 -12.66 2.17
CA VAL A 71 4.44 -13.18 3.14
C VAL A 71 5.19 -14.20 3.98
N PHE A 72 5.34 -13.88 5.26
CA PHE A 72 6.11 -14.63 6.26
C PHE A 72 6.10 -16.15 6.05
N GLN A 73 7.30 -16.75 5.98
CA GLN A 73 7.50 -18.20 5.91
C GLN A 73 7.19 -18.96 7.22
N TRP A 74 6.28 -18.46 8.06
CA TRP A 74 5.79 -19.25 9.19
C TRP A 74 4.58 -20.07 8.79
N ASN A 75 4.85 -21.19 8.11
CA ASN A 75 4.09 -22.44 8.16
C ASN A 75 2.55 -22.43 8.07
N LEU A 76 1.91 -21.36 7.64
CA LEU A 76 0.47 -21.37 7.35
C LEU A 76 0.26 -20.59 6.06
N ASN A 77 -0.03 -21.34 4.99
CA ASN A 77 -0.84 -20.88 3.88
C ASN A 77 -2.11 -20.21 4.43
N PRO A 78 -2.42 -18.95 4.05
CA PRO A 78 -3.79 -18.48 4.19
C PRO A 78 -4.41 -18.04 2.85
N TYR A 79 -3.64 -17.89 1.77
CA TYR A 79 -4.16 -17.39 0.48
C TYR A 79 -3.27 -17.82 -0.69
N SER A 80 -3.45 -19.06 -1.16
CA SER A 80 -3.52 -19.27 -2.60
C SER A 80 -4.81 -18.60 -3.09
N GLU A 81 -4.74 -17.78 -4.13
CA GLU A 81 -5.89 -17.14 -4.79
C GLU A 81 -6.64 -16.09 -3.96
N ALA A 82 -6.06 -14.88 -3.94
CA ALA A 82 -6.86 -13.68 -4.18
C ALA A 82 -6.37 -13.04 -5.49
N SER A 83 -6.36 -13.85 -6.55
CA SER A 83 -6.21 -13.42 -7.94
C SER A 83 -7.59 -13.45 -8.62
N GLY A 84 -8.54 -12.69 -8.08
CA GLY A 84 -9.51 -12.00 -8.94
C GLY A 84 -8.80 -10.71 -9.36
N GLN A 85 -8.22 -10.69 -10.56
CA GLN A 85 -8.84 -10.09 -11.73
C GLN A 85 -9.43 -8.70 -11.43
N GLN A 86 -8.73 -7.68 -11.90
CA GLN A 86 -9.39 -6.50 -12.42
C GLN A 86 -8.68 -6.18 -13.74
N GLY A 87 -9.40 -6.48 -14.82
CA GLY A 87 -9.15 -5.90 -16.13
C GLY A 87 -9.63 -4.45 -16.18
#